data_AF-A0A4C1XD80-F1
#
_entry.id   AF-A0A4C1XD80-F1
#
_cell.length_a   1.000
_cell.length_b   1.000
_cell.length_c   1.000
_cell.angle_alpha   90.00
_cell.angle_beta   90.00
_cell.angle_gamma   90.00
#
_symmetry.space_group_name_H-M   'P 1'
#
loop_
_entity.id
_entity.type
_entity.pdbx_description
1 polymer ?
#
loop_
_entity_poly.entity_id
_entity_poly.type
_entity_poly.pdbx_seq_one_letter_code
_entity_poly.pdbx_strand_id
1 'polypeptide(L)'
;MVKKWFTEFRCGRTGTSHAERSGRPKEVVTSDLIDKIHRIHRTLDNWRMKVRKVTETVSISTERVQHIIHGFLEMKKLSVEWVPLSLALNLKRNHVITSKECLAMFSRTQRYNPENEFLRVNMHQRRPRRVCRPTRSRRSFLRCTWYHSHRLR
;
A
#
# COMPACT_ATOMS: atom_id res chain seq x y z
N MET A 1 23.69 -46.19 -3.07
CA MET A 1 23.74 -44.73 -3.34
C MET A 1 24.93 -44.34 -4.22
N VAL A 2 26.17 -44.76 -3.89
CA VAL A 2 27.40 -44.47 -4.66
C VAL A 2 27.35 -44.93 -6.13
N LYS A 3 26.88 -46.15 -6.40
CA LYS A 3 26.79 -46.69 -7.78
C LYS A 3 25.91 -45.85 -8.73
N LYS A 4 24.83 -45.26 -8.20
CA LYS A 4 23.88 -44.43 -8.98
C LYS A 4 24.51 -43.09 -9.37
N TRP A 5 25.25 -42.48 -8.45
CA TRP A 5 26.03 -41.28 -8.75
C TRP A 5 27.15 -41.57 -9.75
N PHE A 6 27.85 -42.70 -9.60
CA PHE A 6 28.91 -43.09 -10.53
C PHE A 6 28.38 -43.22 -11.98
N THR A 7 27.20 -43.80 -12.17
CA THR A 7 26.56 -43.87 -13.49
C THR A 7 26.11 -42.50 -14.01
N GLU A 8 25.53 -41.65 -13.16
CA GLU A 8 25.07 -40.31 -13.55
C GLU A 8 26.22 -39.39 -13.96
N PHE A 9 27.35 -39.45 -13.24
CA PHE A 9 28.58 -38.74 -13.61
C PHE A 9 29.16 -39.23 -14.93
N ARG A 10 29.16 -40.55 -15.17
CA ARG A 10 29.57 -41.11 -16.48
C ARG A 10 28.64 -40.70 -17.63
N CYS A 11 27.36 -40.45 -17.35
CA CYS A 11 26.40 -39.92 -18.30
C CYS A 11 26.48 -38.39 -18.46
N GLY A 12 27.53 -37.73 -17.95
CA GLY A 12 27.79 -36.31 -18.19
C GLY A 12 27.13 -35.34 -17.21
N ARG A 13 26.52 -35.83 -16.12
CA ARG A 13 25.97 -34.95 -15.08
C ARG A 13 27.09 -34.34 -14.26
N THR A 14 27.31 -33.03 -14.42
CA THR A 14 28.31 -32.24 -13.66
C THR A 14 27.74 -31.58 -12.41
N GLY A 15 26.41 -31.50 -12.28
CA GLY A 15 25.74 -30.84 -11.17
C GLY A 15 25.33 -31.79 -10.05
N THR A 16 25.67 -31.44 -8.81
CA THR A 16 25.23 -32.12 -7.57
C THR A 16 23.78 -31.78 -7.18
N SER A 17 23.17 -30.80 -7.85
CA SER A 17 21.78 -30.38 -7.57
C SER A 17 20.80 -31.51 -7.89
N HIS A 18 19.77 -31.63 -7.06
CA HIS A 18 18.70 -32.59 -7.30
C HIS A 18 17.90 -32.24 -8.56
N ALA A 19 17.50 -33.27 -9.29
CA ALA A 19 16.52 -33.12 -10.36
C ALA A 19 15.18 -32.67 -9.77
N GLU A 20 14.39 -31.95 -10.57
CA GLU A 20 13.05 -31.55 -10.18
C GLU A 20 12.23 -32.78 -9.77
N ARG A 21 11.71 -32.75 -8.55
CA ARG A 21 10.91 -33.86 -8.01
C ARG A 21 9.47 -33.65 -8.44
N SER A 22 8.85 -34.68 -9.02
CA SER A 22 7.41 -34.72 -9.24
C SER A 22 6.69 -34.72 -7.87
N GLY A 23 6.22 -33.54 -7.46
CA GLY A 23 5.48 -33.33 -6.21
C GLY A 23 4.09 -32.75 -6.46
N ARG A 24 3.35 -32.47 -5.38
CA ARG A 24 2.06 -31.76 -5.44
C ARG A 24 2.26 -30.41 -6.15
N PRO A 25 1.39 -30.03 -7.10
CA PRO A 25 1.48 -28.70 -7.72
C PRO A 25 1.44 -27.63 -6.63
N LYS A 26 2.49 -26.82 -6.60
CA LYS A 26 2.70 -25.79 -5.56
C LYS A 26 1.62 -24.71 -5.64
N GLU A 27 1.02 -24.53 -6.81
CA GLU A 27 0.03 -23.51 -7.10
C GLU A 27 -1.30 -24.14 -7.55
N VAL A 28 -2.20 -24.36 -6.58
CA VAL A 28 -3.64 -24.48 -6.83
C VAL A 28 -4.24 -23.07 -6.98
N VAL A 29 -3.61 -22.22 -7.79
CA VAL A 29 -4.11 -20.88 -8.13
C VAL A 29 -4.12 -20.81 -9.65
N THR A 30 -5.26 -21.12 -10.26
CA THR A 30 -5.45 -20.97 -11.70
C THR A 30 -5.44 -19.48 -12.06
N SER A 31 -4.97 -19.12 -13.25
CA SER A 31 -5.08 -17.75 -13.79
C SER A 31 -6.51 -17.20 -13.72
N ASP A 32 -7.50 -18.05 -13.99
CA ASP A 32 -8.92 -17.70 -13.95
C ASP A 32 -9.37 -17.22 -12.57
N LEU A 33 -8.77 -17.79 -11.52
CA LEU A 33 -9.06 -17.43 -10.15
C LEU A 33 -8.48 -16.05 -9.81
N ILE A 34 -7.25 -15.79 -10.27
CA ILE A 34 -6.58 -14.48 -10.11
C ILE A 34 -7.41 -13.41 -10.82
N ASP A 35 -7.84 -13.70 -12.05
CA ASP A 35 -8.69 -12.79 -12.84
C ASP A 35 -10.04 -12.54 -12.18
N LYS A 36 -10.68 -13.57 -11.62
CA LYS A 36 -11.94 -13.42 -10.88
C LYS A 36 -11.77 -12.51 -9.66
N ILE A 37 -10.71 -12.71 -8.88
CA ILE A 37 -10.39 -11.86 -7.72
C ILE A 37 -10.09 -10.43 -8.18
N HIS A 38 -9.30 -10.27 -9.24
CA HIS A 38 -8.98 -8.96 -9.82
C HIS A 38 -10.23 -8.21 -10.31
N ARG A 39 -11.14 -8.90 -11.00
CA ARG A 39 -12.43 -8.34 -11.42
C ARG A 39 -13.29 -7.92 -10.24
N ILE A 40 -13.45 -8.76 -9.21
CA ILE A 40 -14.22 -8.42 -8.00
C ILE A 40 -13.65 -7.17 -7.31
N HIS A 41 -12.33 -7.05 -7.25
CA HIS A 41 -11.66 -5.86 -6.70
C HIS A 41 -11.84 -4.61 -7.56
N ARG A 42 -11.87 -4.75 -8.89
CA ARG A 42 -11.99 -3.64 -9.85
C ARG A 42 -13.43 -3.15 -10.03
N THR A 43 -14.40 -4.04 -10.24
CA THR A 43 -15.80 -3.70 -10.57
C THR A 43 -16.49 -2.89 -9.49
N LEU A 44 -16.10 -3.08 -8.23
CA LEU A 44 -16.78 -2.42 -7.13
C LEU A 44 -16.27 -1.01 -6.83
N ASP A 45 -15.17 -0.53 -7.45
CA ASP A 45 -14.46 0.72 -7.10
C ASP A 45 -14.23 0.91 -5.58
N ASN A 46 -14.40 -0.18 -4.82
CA ASN A 46 -14.43 -0.22 -3.39
C ASN A 46 -13.15 -0.94 -2.95
N TRP A 47 -12.03 -0.25 -3.09
CA TRP A 47 -10.70 -0.57 -2.52
C TRP A 47 -10.71 -0.78 -0.99
N ARG A 48 -11.86 -0.55 -0.34
CA ARG A 48 -12.21 -0.81 1.06
C ARG A 48 -12.83 -2.19 1.31
N MET A 49 -12.91 -3.05 0.30
CA MET A 49 -13.49 -4.38 0.43
C MET A 49 -12.71 -5.23 1.45
N LYS A 50 -13.45 -5.80 2.41
CA LYS A 50 -12.89 -6.71 3.41
C LYS A 50 -12.57 -8.04 2.72
N VAL A 51 -11.41 -8.62 3.03
CA VAL A 51 -11.00 -9.96 2.55
C VAL A 51 -12.11 -11.00 2.75
N ARG A 52 -12.87 -10.91 3.85
CA ARG A 52 -14.04 -11.77 4.13
C ARG A 52 -15.08 -11.81 3.00
N LYS A 53 -15.40 -10.67 2.40
CA LYS A 53 -16.40 -10.61 1.32
C LYS A 53 -15.87 -11.23 0.02
N VAL A 54 -14.56 -11.20 -0.18
CA VAL A 54 -13.89 -11.88 -1.30
C VAL A 54 -13.84 -13.39 -1.06
N THR A 55 -13.55 -13.83 0.17
CA THR A 55 -13.58 -15.26 0.51
C THR A 55 -14.97 -15.86 0.41
N GLU A 56 -16.01 -15.12 0.78
CA GLU A 56 -17.42 -15.55 0.64
C GLU A 56 -17.85 -15.69 -0.82
N THR A 57 -17.35 -14.84 -1.72
CA THR A 57 -17.72 -14.86 -3.14
C THR A 57 -16.93 -15.88 -3.97
N VAL A 58 -15.71 -16.17 -3.55
CA VAL A 58 -14.78 -17.05 -4.27
C VAL A 58 -14.65 -18.42 -3.60
N SER A 59 -15.16 -18.58 -2.37
CA SER A 59 -15.10 -19.80 -1.56
C SER A 59 -13.68 -20.31 -1.31
N ILE A 60 -12.76 -19.38 -1.03
CA ILE A 60 -11.34 -19.67 -0.78
C ILE A 60 -10.96 -19.20 0.61
N SER A 61 -9.94 -19.83 1.21
CA SER A 61 -9.42 -19.40 2.49
C SER A 61 -8.89 -17.96 2.46
N THR A 62 -9.03 -17.26 3.58
CA THR A 62 -8.59 -15.86 3.75
C THR A 62 -7.09 -15.69 3.46
N GLU A 63 -6.28 -16.64 3.89
CA GLU A 63 -4.83 -16.65 3.69
C GLU A 63 -4.47 -16.70 2.21
N ARG A 64 -5.15 -17.55 1.43
CA ARG A 64 -4.90 -17.68 -0.02
C ARG A 64 -5.32 -16.43 -0.78
N VAL A 65 -6.43 -15.81 -0.39
CA VAL A 65 -6.84 -14.51 -0.97
C VAL A 65 -5.80 -13.42 -0.66
N GLN A 66 -5.28 -13.36 0.56
CA GLN A 66 -4.21 -12.41 0.92
C GLN A 66 -2.93 -12.67 0.13
N HIS A 67 -2.55 -13.94 -0.03
CA HIS A 67 -1.40 -14.33 -0.84
C HIS A 67 -1.58 -13.91 -2.31
N ILE A 68 -2.79 -14.04 -2.86
CA ILE A 68 -3.08 -13.60 -4.23
C ILE A 68 -3.02 -12.08 -4.38
N ILE A 69 -3.60 -11.34 -3.43
CA ILE A 69 -3.58 -9.87 -3.43
C ILE A 69 -2.14 -9.34 -3.31
N HIS A 70 -1.34 -9.90 -2.42
CA HIS A 70 0.03 -9.44 -2.19
C HIS A 70 1.04 -9.94 -3.22
N GLY A 71 0.94 -11.21 -3.63
CA GLY A 71 1.91 -11.88 -4.48
C GLY A 71 1.63 -11.67 -5.96
N PHE A 72 0.43 -12.03 -6.43
CA PHE A 72 0.09 -11.98 -7.85
C PHE A 72 -0.40 -10.60 -8.30
N LEU A 73 -1.20 -9.92 -7.47
CA LEU A 73 -1.72 -8.58 -7.79
C LEU A 73 -0.80 -7.45 -7.30
N GLU A 74 0.27 -7.77 -6.58
CA GLU A 74 1.24 -6.81 -6.00
C GLU A 74 0.60 -5.61 -5.29
N MET A 75 -0.58 -5.84 -4.71
CA MET A 75 -1.31 -4.82 -3.99
C MET A 75 -0.82 -4.74 -2.55
N LYS A 76 -0.53 -3.53 -2.11
CA LYS A 76 -0.13 -3.23 -0.73
C LYS A 76 -1.29 -2.65 0.04
N LYS A 77 -1.36 -3.02 1.31
CA LYS A 77 -2.36 -2.49 2.22
C LYS A 77 -1.98 -1.06 2.63
N LEU A 78 -2.72 -0.06 2.17
CA LEU A 78 -2.60 1.32 2.61
C LEU A 78 -3.57 1.61 3.76
N SER A 79 -3.06 2.19 4.84
CA SER A 79 -3.89 2.89 5.82
C SER A 79 -4.29 4.25 5.25
N VAL A 80 -5.57 4.59 5.32
CA VAL A 80 -6.01 5.95 5.01
C VAL A 80 -5.59 6.86 6.15
N GLU A 81 -5.01 8.02 5.81
CA GLU A 81 -4.74 9.05 6.79
C GLU A 81 -6.04 9.53 7.44
N TRP A 82 -6.05 9.71 8.75
CA TRP A 82 -7.24 10.17 9.46
C TRP A 82 -7.49 11.63 9.09
N VAL A 83 -8.57 11.88 8.35
CA VAL A 83 -9.02 13.24 8.06
C VAL A 83 -10.03 13.64 9.14
N PRO A 84 -9.71 14.62 9.99
CA PRO A 84 -10.52 14.97 11.16
C PRO A 84 -11.95 15.42 10.84
N LEU A 85 -12.19 15.88 9.61
CA LEU A 85 -13.46 16.51 9.26
C LEU A 85 -13.81 16.29 7.78
N SER A 86 -15.01 15.76 7.54
CA SER A 86 -15.60 15.77 6.21
C SER A 86 -16.18 17.16 5.95
N LEU A 87 -15.38 18.05 5.35
CA LEU A 87 -15.79 19.42 5.08
C LEU A 87 -16.93 19.49 4.04
N ALA A 88 -17.97 20.27 4.36
CA ALA A 88 -19.00 20.67 3.40
C ALA A 88 -18.38 21.44 2.23
N LEU A 89 -19.01 21.40 1.05
CA LEU A 89 -18.47 21.99 -0.18
C LEU A 89 -18.12 23.48 -0.04
N ASN A 90 -18.93 24.25 0.69
CA ASN A 90 -18.69 25.67 0.91
C ASN A 90 -17.44 25.92 1.77
N LEU A 91 -17.21 25.11 2.81
CA LEU A 91 -16.00 25.19 3.64
C LEU A 91 -14.74 24.86 2.82
N LYS A 92 -14.82 23.87 1.92
CA LYS A 92 -13.71 23.56 1.00
C LYS A 92 -13.40 24.73 0.07
N ARG A 93 -14.42 25.37 -0.49
CA ARG A 93 -14.25 26.55 -1.36
C ARG A 93 -13.60 27.70 -0.59
N ASN A 94 -14.09 27.99 0.61
CA ASN A 94 -13.53 29.05 1.46
C ASN A 94 -12.08 28.76 1.82
N HIS A 95 -11.74 27.53 2.20
CA HIS A 95 -10.35 27.14 2.47
C HIS A 95 -9.42 27.38 1.27
N VAL A 96 -9.87 27.02 0.06
CA VAL A 96 -9.07 27.23 -1.16
C VAL A 96 -8.89 28.72 -1.45
N ILE A 97 -9.94 29.52 -1.29
CA ILE A 97 -9.89 30.98 -1.50
C ILE A 97 -8.92 31.62 -0.51
N THR A 98 -9.11 31.40 0.79
CA THR A 98 -8.25 31.95 1.84
C THR A 98 -6.80 31.50 1.67
N SER A 99 -6.56 30.23 1.32
CA SER A 99 -5.20 29.73 1.07
C SER A 99 -4.53 30.42 -0.12
N LYS A 100 -5.26 30.69 -1.21
CA LYS A 100 -4.74 31.40 -2.39
C LYS A 100 -4.41 32.85 -2.06
N GLU A 101 -5.26 33.53 -1.28
CA GLU A 101 -5.02 34.90 -0.82
C GLU A 101 -3.76 34.99 0.05
N CYS A 102 -3.61 34.09 1.03
CA CYS A 102 -2.41 34.00 1.85
C CYS A 102 -1.15 33.75 1.01
N LEU A 103 -1.22 32.86 0.01
CA LEU A 103 -0.09 32.56 -0.89
C LEU A 103 0.28 33.76 -1.75
N ALA A 104 -0.70 34.49 -2.28
CA ALA A 104 -0.48 35.71 -3.06
C ALA A 104 0.18 36.80 -2.22
N MET A 105 -0.27 36.99 -0.98
CA MET A 105 0.35 37.92 -0.03
C MET A 105 1.79 37.53 0.29
N PHE A 106 2.05 36.24 0.57
CA PHE A 106 3.40 35.73 0.82
C PHE A 106 4.35 35.95 -0.36
N SER A 107 3.86 35.69 -1.58
CA SER A 107 4.65 35.89 -2.80
C SER A 107 4.99 37.36 -3.06
N ARG A 108 4.12 38.29 -2.61
CA ARG A 108 4.34 39.74 -2.70
C ARG A 108 5.32 40.23 -1.63
N THR A 109 5.22 39.74 -0.39
CA THR A 109 6.14 40.10 0.69
C THR A 109 7.54 39.52 0.48
N GLN A 110 7.66 38.35 -0.16
CA GLN A 110 8.94 37.77 -0.57
C GLN A 110 9.68 38.62 -1.62
N ARG A 111 8.96 39.42 -2.41
CA ARG A 111 9.54 40.35 -3.40
C ARG A 111 9.93 41.72 -2.85
N TYR A 112 9.51 42.08 -1.63
CA TYR A 112 9.68 43.45 -1.09
C TYR A 112 10.53 43.53 0.19
N ASN A 113 11.36 42.54 0.54
CA ASN A 113 12.25 42.72 1.70
C ASN A 113 13.71 42.31 1.44
N PRO A 114 14.65 43.26 1.39
CA PRO A 114 16.08 42.97 1.35
C PRO A 114 16.65 42.45 2.69
N GLU A 115 15.89 42.38 3.79
CA GLU A 115 16.38 41.92 5.10
C GLU A 115 15.72 40.63 5.64
N ASN A 116 15.42 39.66 4.78
CA ASN A 116 14.74 38.42 5.21
C ASN A 116 15.68 37.23 5.52
N GLU A 117 16.76 37.46 6.26
CA GLU A 117 17.44 36.35 6.97
C GLU A 117 16.66 35.97 8.25
N PHE A 118 16.02 36.94 8.91
CA PHE A 118 15.31 36.74 10.19
C PHE A 118 13.99 35.95 10.09
N LEU A 119 13.28 35.99 8.97
CA LEU A 119 12.03 35.24 8.77
C LEU A 119 12.23 33.79 8.28
N ARG A 120 13.45 33.42 7.84
CA ARG A 120 13.75 32.01 7.47
C ARG A 120 13.84 31.10 8.69
N VAL A 121 14.13 31.65 9.87
CA VAL A 121 14.41 30.88 11.09
C VAL A 121 13.15 30.33 11.78
N ASN A 122 11.95 30.87 11.45
CA ASN A 122 10.73 30.56 12.20
C ASN A 122 9.78 29.52 11.57
N MET A 123 10.10 28.98 10.38
CA MET A 123 9.35 27.86 9.80
C MET A 123 9.79 26.48 10.32
N HIS A 124 10.97 26.36 10.94
CA HIS A 124 11.41 25.13 11.59
C HIS A 124 11.06 25.04 13.08
N GLN A 125 10.65 26.15 13.71
CA GLN A 125 10.29 26.16 15.14
C GLN A 125 8.77 26.09 15.40
N ARG A 126 7.92 26.20 14.37
CA ARG A 126 6.45 26.05 14.48
C ARG A 126 5.91 24.75 13.89
N ARG A 127 6.64 23.64 14.01
CA ARG A 127 5.96 22.33 14.02
C ARG A 127 5.41 22.14 15.43
N PRO A 128 4.07 22.07 15.64
CA PRO A 128 3.58 21.65 16.93
C PRO A 128 4.12 20.24 17.17
N ARG A 129 5.02 20.09 18.15
CA ARG A 129 5.36 18.78 18.71
C ARG A 129 4.10 18.27 19.41
N ARG A 130 3.16 17.72 18.64
CA ARG A 130 2.13 16.85 19.19
C ARG A 130 2.81 15.56 19.58
N VAL A 131 3.40 15.57 20.78
CA VAL A 131 3.65 14.34 21.51
C VAL A 131 2.28 13.81 21.89
N CYS A 132 1.72 12.94 21.04
CA CYS A 132 0.58 12.13 21.42
C CYS A 132 1.04 11.24 22.57
N ARG A 133 0.75 11.63 23.82
CA ARG A 133 0.82 10.69 24.94
C ARG A 133 -0.21 9.59 24.66
N PRO A 134 0.17 8.30 24.64
CA PRO A 134 -0.80 7.24 24.46
C PRO A 134 -1.65 7.17 25.73
N THR A 135 -2.88 7.66 25.68
CA THR A 135 -3.87 7.30 26.67
C THR A 135 -4.28 5.85 26.41
N ARG A 136 -3.95 5.02 27.39
CA ARG A 136 -4.30 3.60 27.48
C ARG A 136 -5.83 3.49 27.35
N SER A 137 -6.28 2.57 26.50
CA SER A 137 -7.68 2.25 26.19
C SER A 137 -8.35 3.08 25.09
N ARG A 138 -8.32 2.54 23.87
CA ARG A 138 -9.51 2.06 23.14
C ARG A 138 -9.03 1.52 21.80
N ARG A 139 -9.41 0.27 21.51
CA ARG A 139 -9.06 -0.45 20.28
C ARG A 139 -9.45 0.39 19.06
N SER A 140 -8.45 0.97 18.40
CA SER A 140 -8.59 1.82 17.22
C SER A 140 -8.83 0.96 15.97
N PHE A 141 -10.04 1.04 15.40
CA PHE A 141 -10.33 0.48 14.08
C PHE A 141 -9.78 1.41 12.99
N LEU A 142 -8.51 1.22 12.62
CA LEU A 142 -7.98 1.73 11.36
C LEU A 142 -8.62 0.95 10.20
N ARG A 143 -9.39 1.63 9.34
CA ARG A 143 -9.88 1.03 8.08
C ARG A 143 -8.78 1.12 7.02
N CYS A 144 -8.05 0.03 6.88
CA CYS A 144 -7.05 -0.18 5.84
C CYS A 144 -7.67 -0.58 4.50
N THR A 145 -6.93 -0.37 3.42
CA THR A 145 -7.34 -0.50 2.01
C THR A 145 -6.19 -1.01 1.16
N TRP A 146 -6.36 -1.33 -0.12
CA TRP A 146 -5.33 -1.98 -0.96
C TRP A 146 -5.03 -1.19 -2.25
N TYR A 147 -3.75 -1.04 -2.63
CA TYR A 147 -3.30 -0.32 -3.84
C TYR A 147 -2.18 -1.04 -4.59
N HIS A 148 -2.16 -0.92 -5.92
CA HIS A 148 -1.10 -1.45 -6.79
C HIS A 148 0.16 -0.54 -6.73
N SER A 149 1.34 -1.12 -6.53
CA SER A 149 2.57 -0.35 -6.29
C SER A 149 3.05 0.52 -7.47
N HIS A 150 2.55 0.29 -8.69
CA HIS A 150 3.04 0.95 -9.91
C HIS A 150 2.60 2.41 -10.14
N ARG A 151 1.80 3.03 -9.23
CA ARG A 151 1.28 4.40 -9.41
C ARG A 151 1.74 5.41 -8.35
N LEU A 152 2.82 5.12 -7.62
CA LEU A 152 3.38 5.99 -6.58
C LEU A 152 4.83 6.46 -6.88
N ARG A 153 5.15 6.69 -8.16
CA ARG A 153 6.32 7.47 -8.58
C ARG A 153 5.86 8.68 -9.37
#